data_AF-A0A976JHW3-F1
#
_entry.id   AF-A0A976JHW3-F1
#
_cell.length_a   1.000
_cell.length_b   1.000
_cell.length_c   1.000
_cell.angle_alpha   90.00
_cell.angle_beta   90.00
_cell.angle_gamma   90.00
#
_symmetry.space_group_name_H-M   'P 1'
#
loop_
_entity.id
_entity.type
_entity.pdbx_description
1 polymer ?
#
loop_
_entity_poly.entity_id
_entity_poly.type
_entity_poly.pdbx_seq_one_letter_code
_entity_poly.pdbx_strand_id
1 'polypeptide(L)'
;MKHSLITFFLLLSMGSISKAAYSKELFNFPETNPDIEKCIEDIITSRMVIKEYPELLSNQKDDNGYELLLQTDKYCSCQVTRLQGEYELKKNNEIAWSFRDKSIGLGIMDQCALKHYSQSNLNLMYDIMISTKIRRSLEGKLNGRMVAGIRHFASTSSIQNTNLCLQAKIMQKCTKIKSLRSTYTCIQEVTSSGTQMLDFEKNCPTYSTHSLEDEDLSNLGDMI
;
A
#
# COMPACT_ATOMS: atom_id res chain seq x y z
N MET A 1 23.67 -39.50 28.92
CA MET A 1 22.20 -39.24 28.83
C MET A 1 22.07 -37.80 28.36
N LYS A 2 21.75 -37.56 27.08
CA LYS A 2 20.37 -37.44 26.55
C LYS A 2 19.64 -36.28 27.26
N HIS A 3 19.06 -35.23 26.68
CA HIS A 3 18.84 -34.67 25.34
C HIS A 3 18.06 -33.35 25.61
N SER A 4 18.08 -32.39 24.66
CA SER A 4 17.12 -31.27 24.51
C SER A 4 17.10 -30.19 25.61
N LEU A 5 17.12 -28.88 25.34
CA LEU A 5 16.66 -28.12 24.19
C LEU A 5 17.68 -27.04 23.79
N ILE A 6 18.42 -27.36 22.73
CA ILE A 6 18.95 -26.39 21.77
C ILE A 6 17.83 -26.21 20.74
N THR A 7 16.95 -25.23 20.93
CA THR A 7 16.02 -24.73 19.89
C THR A 7 15.21 -23.57 20.45
N PHE A 8 15.77 -22.35 20.44
CA PHE A 8 14.95 -21.12 20.35
C PHE A 8 15.76 -19.85 19.99
N PHE A 9 17.10 -19.92 19.90
CA PHE A 9 17.94 -18.76 19.57
C PHE A 9 18.56 -18.78 18.15
N LEU A 10 18.09 -19.66 17.26
CA LEU A 10 18.60 -19.82 15.89
C LEU A 10 17.54 -19.58 14.79
N LEU A 11 16.71 -18.53 14.94
CA LEU A 11 15.81 -18.06 13.87
C LEU A 11 15.86 -16.55 13.62
N LEU A 12 16.97 -15.89 14.00
CA LEU A 12 17.19 -14.45 13.76
C LEU A 12 18.44 -14.13 12.93
N SER A 13 19.10 -15.11 12.32
CA SER A 13 20.35 -14.88 11.55
C SER A 13 20.42 -15.54 10.17
N MET A 14 19.27 -15.82 9.54
CA MET A 14 19.21 -16.29 8.14
C MET A 14 18.27 -15.40 7.33
N GLY A 15 18.65 -14.12 7.21
CA GLY A 15 18.02 -13.16 6.31
C GLY A 15 19.00 -12.11 5.75
N SER A 16 20.29 -12.24 6.06
CA SER A 16 21.37 -11.50 5.42
C SER A 16 21.84 -12.24 4.17
N ILE A 17 20.92 -12.58 3.28
CA ILE A 17 21.28 -12.93 1.90
C ILE A 17 21.61 -11.61 1.21
N SER A 18 22.90 -11.27 1.23
CA SER A 18 23.62 -10.57 0.16
C SER A 18 22.84 -9.52 -0.65
N LYS A 19 22.33 -8.46 0.00
CA LYS A 19 21.81 -7.27 -0.70
C LYS A 19 22.88 -6.49 -1.48
N ALA A 20 24.17 -6.77 -1.28
CA ALA A 20 25.26 -5.95 -1.83
C ALA A 20 25.85 -6.47 -3.16
N ALA A 21 25.54 -7.69 -3.60
CA ALA A 21 26.18 -8.29 -4.79
C ALA A 21 25.29 -8.26 -6.06
N TYR A 22 23.97 -8.10 -5.91
CA TYR A 22 23.04 -8.15 -7.04
C TYR A 22 22.83 -6.82 -7.77
N SER A 23 23.28 -5.70 -7.18
CA SER A 23 23.09 -4.34 -7.75
C SER A 23 24.06 -4.02 -8.90
N LYS A 24 25.24 -4.66 -8.97
CA LYS A 24 26.31 -4.21 -9.88
C LYS A 24 26.36 -4.88 -11.25
N GLU A 25 25.80 -6.07 -11.43
CA GLU A 25 25.92 -6.79 -12.71
C GLU A 25 24.65 -6.76 -13.58
N LEU A 26 23.47 -6.53 -13.00
CA LEU A 26 22.22 -6.39 -13.77
C LEU A 26 21.94 -4.96 -14.25
N PHE A 27 22.63 -3.97 -13.66
CA PHE A 27 22.34 -2.56 -13.86
C PHE A 27 23.59 -1.83 -14.35
N ASN A 28 23.93 -2.00 -15.63
CA ASN A 28 24.82 -1.07 -16.34
C ASN A 28 24.06 0.23 -16.68
N PHE A 29 23.31 0.76 -15.70
CA PHE A 29 22.70 2.07 -15.80
C PHE A 29 23.76 3.10 -15.38
N PRO A 30 23.93 4.21 -16.13
CA PRO A 30 24.81 5.29 -15.71
C PRO A 30 24.38 5.78 -14.33
N GLU A 31 25.34 5.94 -13.40
CA GLU A 31 25.16 6.37 -11.98
C GLU A 31 23.70 6.56 -11.57
N THR A 32 23.05 5.49 -11.14
CA THR A 32 21.63 5.49 -10.83
C THR A 32 21.34 6.30 -9.58
N ASN A 33 20.41 7.24 -9.69
CA ASN A 33 19.91 8.02 -8.56
C ASN A 33 19.29 7.05 -7.52
N PRO A 34 19.71 7.09 -6.24
CA PRO A 34 19.25 6.14 -5.21
C PRO A 34 17.73 6.20 -4.97
N ASP A 35 17.08 7.34 -5.25
CA ASP A 35 15.63 7.45 -5.17
C ASP A 35 14.92 6.68 -6.29
N ILE A 36 15.55 6.57 -7.46
CA ILE A 36 15.04 5.76 -8.58
C ILE A 36 15.15 4.29 -8.21
N GLU A 37 16.31 3.84 -7.71
CA GLU A 37 16.52 2.46 -7.28
C GLU A 37 15.51 2.04 -6.21
N LYS A 38 15.29 2.89 -5.21
CA LYS A 38 14.29 2.64 -4.16
C LYS A 38 12.87 2.54 -4.73
N CYS A 39 12.51 3.42 -5.67
CA CYS A 39 11.20 3.35 -6.33
C CYS A 39 11.03 2.04 -7.10
N ILE A 40 12.07 1.59 -7.80
CA ILE A 40 12.06 0.30 -8.52
C ILE A 40 11.91 -0.85 -7.51
N GLU A 41 12.72 -0.87 -6.45
CA GLU A 41 12.66 -1.90 -5.38
C GLU A 41 11.26 -2.00 -4.79
N ASP A 42 10.64 -0.87 -4.43
CA ASP A 42 9.28 -0.80 -3.87
C ASP A 42 8.23 -1.43 -4.80
N ILE A 43 8.39 -1.31 -6.13
CA ILE A 43 7.48 -1.86 -7.13
C ILE A 43 7.74 -3.36 -7.35
N ILE A 44 8.98 -3.74 -7.66
CA ILE A 44 9.32 -5.12 -8.06
C ILE A 44 9.22 -6.11 -6.90
N THR A 45 9.41 -5.64 -5.67
CA THR A 45 9.25 -6.48 -4.47
C THR A 45 7.81 -6.55 -3.97
N SER A 46 6.88 -5.85 -4.64
CA SER A 46 5.47 -5.92 -4.28
C SER A 46 4.93 -7.35 -4.51
N ARG A 47 4.05 -7.79 -3.61
CA ARG A 47 3.43 -9.13 -3.72
C ARG A 47 2.70 -9.35 -5.05
N MET A 48 2.21 -8.28 -5.67
CA MET A 48 1.51 -8.34 -6.94
C MET A 48 2.48 -8.63 -8.09
N VAL A 49 3.63 -7.93 -8.14
CA VAL A 49 4.66 -8.21 -9.15
C VAL A 49 5.22 -9.62 -8.97
N ILE A 50 5.54 -10.03 -7.75
CA ILE A 50 6.05 -11.40 -7.50
C ILE A 50 5.06 -12.47 -7.95
N LYS A 51 3.74 -12.20 -7.85
CA LYS A 51 2.70 -13.13 -8.26
C LYS A 51 2.55 -13.19 -9.79
N GLU A 52 2.61 -12.06 -10.48
CA GLU A 52 2.42 -11.98 -11.93
C GLU A 52 3.71 -12.30 -12.71
N TYR A 53 4.87 -12.00 -12.12
CA TYR A 53 6.21 -12.19 -12.67
C TYR A 53 7.10 -12.93 -11.66
N PRO A 54 6.82 -14.22 -11.38
CA PRO A 54 7.56 -14.99 -10.37
C PRO A 54 9.03 -15.16 -10.72
N GLU A 55 9.38 -15.11 -12.00
CA GLU A 55 10.75 -15.30 -12.49
C GLU A 55 11.50 -13.99 -12.77
N LEU A 56 10.91 -12.83 -12.44
CA LEU A 56 11.45 -11.50 -12.78
C LEU A 56 12.93 -11.31 -12.38
N LEU A 57 13.33 -11.94 -11.27
CA LEU A 57 14.67 -11.83 -10.70
C LEU A 57 15.56 -13.05 -10.98
N SER A 58 14.99 -14.15 -11.48
CA SER A 58 15.68 -15.43 -11.67
C SER A 58 15.91 -15.80 -13.13
N ASN A 59 15.12 -15.27 -14.06
CA ASN A 59 15.17 -15.61 -15.47
C ASN A 59 15.46 -14.38 -16.34
N GLN A 60 16.72 -14.26 -16.79
CA GLN A 60 17.16 -13.16 -17.65
C GLN A 60 16.62 -13.23 -19.09
N LYS A 61 15.88 -14.28 -19.46
CA LYS A 61 15.27 -14.45 -20.78
C LYS A 61 13.75 -14.22 -20.79
N ASP A 62 13.18 -13.80 -19.67
CA ASP A 62 11.76 -13.42 -19.62
C ASP A 62 11.58 -12.04 -20.26
N ASP A 63 11.23 -12.02 -21.55
CA ASP A 63 10.99 -10.80 -22.31
C ASP A 63 9.91 -9.90 -21.67
N ASN A 64 8.88 -10.51 -21.06
CA ASN A 64 7.79 -9.76 -20.42
C ASN A 64 8.25 -9.13 -19.10
N GLY A 65 9.00 -9.89 -18.29
CA GLY A 65 9.61 -9.39 -17.07
C GLY A 65 10.62 -8.27 -17.34
N TYR A 66 11.45 -8.43 -18.37
CA TYR A 66 12.39 -7.39 -18.80
C TYR A 66 11.66 -6.13 -19.29
N GLU A 67 10.57 -6.27 -20.05
CA GLU A 67 9.74 -5.13 -20.44
C GLU A 67 9.19 -4.39 -19.21
N LEU A 68 8.67 -5.12 -18.22
CA LEU A 68 8.19 -4.52 -16.97
C LEU A 68 9.28 -3.71 -16.27
N LEU A 69 10.50 -4.23 -16.17
CA LEU A 69 11.62 -3.53 -15.54
C LEU A 69 11.96 -2.22 -16.28
N LEU A 70 12.03 -2.25 -17.61
CA LEU A 70 12.29 -1.05 -18.42
C LEU A 70 11.19 0.01 -18.27
N GLN A 71 9.93 -0.41 -18.19
CA GLN A 71 8.81 0.51 -17.97
C GLN A 71 8.83 1.08 -16.55
N THR A 72 9.19 0.26 -15.56
CA THR A 72 9.33 0.64 -14.16
C THR A 72 10.44 1.67 -13.96
N ASP A 73 11.59 1.48 -14.59
CA ASP A 73 12.71 2.43 -14.56
C ASP A 73 12.29 3.81 -15.08
N LYS A 74 11.66 3.86 -16.26
CA LYS A 74 11.15 5.12 -16.85
C LYS A 74 10.09 5.78 -15.97
N TYR A 75 9.18 4.99 -15.41
CA TYR A 75 8.18 5.50 -14.46
C TYR A 75 8.84 6.11 -13.22
N CYS A 76 9.81 5.42 -12.62
CA CYS A 76 10.49 5.86 -11.42
C CYS A 76 11.33 7.11 -11.65
N SER A 77 12.01 7.22 -12.79
CA SER A 77 12.68 8.44 -13.22
C SER A 77 11.71 9.63 -13.32
N CYS A 78 10.52 9.42 -13.90
CA CYS A 78 9.45 10.43 -13.93
C CYS A 78 8.97 10.82 -12.52
N GLN A 79 8.84 9.85 -11.61
CA GLN A 79 8.43 10.09 -10.23
C GLN A 79 9.44 10.86 -9.40
N VAL A 80 10.73 10.53 -9.54
CA VAL A 80 11.80 11.20 -8.80
C VAL A 80 11.93 12.65 -9.25
N THR A 81 11.87 12.91 -10.56
CA THR A 81 11.84 14.27 -11.11
C THR A 81 10.66 15.08 -10.53
N ARG A 82 9.46 14.48 -10.46
CA ARG A 82 8.29 15.11 -9.83
C ARG A 82 8.55 15.43 -8.36
N LEU A 83 9.08 14.48 -7.60
CA LEU A 83 9.35 14.66 -6.16
C LEU A 83 10.36 15.77 -5.91
N GLN A 84 11.40 15.88 -6.72
CA GLN A 84 12.39 16.96 -6.62
C GLN A 84 11.73 18.33 -6.76
N GLY A 85 10.91 18.54 -7.80
CA GLY A 85 10.16 19.80 -7.96
C GLY A 85 9.21 20.08 -6.78
N GLU A 86 8.63 19.04 -6.20
CA GLU A 86 7.80 19.16 -4.99
C GLU A 86 8.59 19.58 -3.74
N TYR A 87 9.79 19.04 -3.54
CA TYR A 87 10.67 19.45 -2.45
C TYR A 87 11.11 20.90 -2.59
N GLU A 88 11.43 21.35 -3.80
CA GLU A 88 11.79 22.74 -4.07
C GLU A 88 10.62 23.69 -3.78
N LEU A 89 9.41 23.34 -4.23
CA LEU A 89 8.20 24.11 -3.92
C LEU A 89 7.95 24.20 -2.41
N LYS A 90 8.07 23.08 -1.68
CA LYS A 90 7.93 23.07 -0.22
C LYS A 90 8.96 23.97 0.46
N LYS A 91 10.22 23.89 0.03
CA LYS A 91 11.31 24.70 0.57
C LYS A 91 11.09 26.20 0.34
N ASN A 92 10.55 26.56 -0.82
CA ASN A 92 10.36 27.96 -1.21
C ASN A 92 9.07 28.58 -0.66
N ASN A 93 8.03 27.77 -0.43
CA ASN A 93 6.74 28.24 0.08
C ASN A 93 6.00 27.16 0.88
N GLU A 94 6.41 26.96 2.13
CA GLU A 94 5.84 25.95 3.03
C GLU A 94 4.33 26.17 3.29
N ILE A 95 3.91 27.44 3.38
CA ILE A 95 2.49 27.77 3.62
C ILE A 95 1.65 27.30 2.45
N ALA A 96 1.98 27.69 1.22
CA ALA A 96 1.25 27.23 0.03
C ALA A 96 1.30 25.70 -0.12
N TRP A 97 2.44 25.09 0.23
CA TRP A 97 2.59 23.64 0.22
C TRP A 97 1.60 22.93 1.17
N SER A 98 1.36 23.49 2.37
CA SER A 98 0.45 22.91 3.36
C SER A 98 -1.02 22.87 2.91
N PHE A 99 -1.42 23.78 2.01
CA PHE A 99 -2.78 23.85 1.45
C PHE A 99 -2.92 23.17 0.09
N ARG A 100 -1.86 22.56 -0.44
CA ARG A 100 -1.87 21.95 -1.76
C ARG A 100 -2.83 20.77 -1.81
N ASP A 101 -3.60 20.69 -2.89
CA ASP A 101 -4.40 19.52 -3.20
C ASP A 101 -3.51 18.32 -3.56
N LYS A 102 -3.54 17.30 -2.70
CA LYS A 102 -2.82 16.03 -2.89
C LYS A 102 -3.26 15.28 -4.15
N SER A 103 -4.49 15.52 -4.64
CA SER A 103 -5.01 14.91 -5.88
C SER A 103 -4.20 15.30 -7.11
N ILE A 104 -3.56 16.48 -7.11
CA ILE A 104 -2.71 16.96 -8.20
C ILE A 104 -1.48 16.06 -8.34
N GLY A 105 -0.83 15.70 -7.23
CA GLY A 105 0.33 14.81 -7.25
C GLY A 105 -0.01 13.44 -7.81
N LEU A 106 -1.18 12.90 -7.44
CA LEU A 106 -1.69 11.64 -7.98
C LEU A 106 -2.03 11.74 -9.47
N GLY A 107 -2.52 12.88 -9.95
CA GLY A 107 -2.74 13.12 -11.37
C GLY A 107 -1.44 13.09 -12.19
N ILE A 108 -0.34 13.63 -11.65
CA ILE A 108 0.97 13.53 -12.30
C ILE A 108 1.49 12.08 -12.24
N MET A 109 1.21 11.33 -11.16
CA MET A 109 1.50 9.90 -11.11
C MET A 109 0.78 9.11 -12.21
N ASP A 110 -0.51 9.39 -12.43
CA ASP A 110 -1.29 8.81 -13.53
C ASP A 110 -0.63 9.12 -14.88
N GLN A 111 -0.20 10.36 -15.11
CA GLN A 111 0.47 10.76 -16.36
C GLN A 111 1.80 10.04 -16.58
N CYS A 112 2.66 9.94 -15.55
CA CYS A 112 3.90 9.17 -15.64
C CYS A 112 3.62 7.70 -15.97
N ALA A 113 2.59 7.11 -15.36
CA ALA A 113 2.24 5.72 -15.61
C ALA A 113 1.71 5.50 -17.02
N LEU A 114 0.75 6.32 -17.47
CA LEU A 114 0.17 6.26 -18.81
C LEU A 114 1.22 6.44 -19.92
N LYS A 115 2.26 7.24 -19.64
CA LYS A 115 3.34 7.49 -20.60
C LYS A 115 4.31 6.32 -20.75
N HIS A 116 4.51 5.54 -19.68
CA HIS A 116 5.65 4.61 -19.59
C HIS A 116 5.26 3.14 -19.48
N TYR A 117 4.06 2.80 -19.02
CA TYR A 117 3.60 1.41 -18.96
C TYR A 117 2.75 1.02 -20.17
N SER A 118 2.89 -0.24 -20.59
CA SER A 118 1.92 -0.89 -21.47
C SER A 118 0.57 -1.08 -20.75
N GLN A 119 -0.50 -1.35 -21.50
CA GLN A 119 -1.84 -1.47 -20.90
C GLN A 119 -1.96 -2.62 -19.87
N SER A 120 -1.23 -3.73 -20.06
CA SER A 120 -1.17 -4.84 -19.10
C SER A 120 -0.50 -4.41 -17.80
N ASN A 121 0.69 -3.81 -17.91
CA ASN A 121 1.53 -3.44 -16.77
C ASN A 121 1.00 -2.20 -16.04
N LEU A 122 0.25 -1.34 -16.75
CA LEU A 122 -0.42 -0.18 -16.18
C LEU A 122 -1.45 -0.59 -15.11
N ASN A 123 -2.18 -1.68 -15.36
CA ASN A 123 -3.16 -2.19 -14.41
C ASN A 123 -2.48 -2.68 -13.13
N LEU A 124 -1.43 -3.47 -13.29
CA LEU A 124 -0.59 -3.95 -12.20
C LEU A 124 -0.03 -2.78 -11.39
N MET A 125 0.50 -1.75 -12.04
CA MET A 125 0.98 -0.54 -11.39
C MET A 125 -0.13 0.14 -10.56
N TYR A 126 -1.33 0.29 -11.12
CA TYR A 126 -2.44 0.87 -10.38
C TYR A 126 -2.79 0.06 -9.14
N ASP A 127 -2.85 -1.27 -9.24
CA ASP A 127 -3.15 -2.14 -8.11
C ASP A 127 -2.08 -2.03 -7.00
N ILE A 128 -0.81 -1.92 -7.39
CA ILE A 128 0.31 -1.69 -6.46
C ILE A 128 0.15 -0.36 -5.75
N MET A 129 -0.10 0.73 -6.48
CA MET A 129 -0.23 2.06 -5.89
C MET A 129 -1.49 2.20 -5.03
N ILE A 130 -2.58 1.55 -5.43
CA ILE A 130 -3.83 1.48 -4.67
C ILE A 130 -3.60 0.77 -3.33
N SER A 131 -2.94 -0.40 -3.36
CA SER A 131 -2.69 -1.21 -2.17
C SER A 131 -1.67 -0.61 -1.21
N THR A 132 -0.69 0.15 -1.71
CA THR A 132 0.41 0.70 -0.90
C THR A 132 0.18 2.15 -0.46
N LYS A 133 -0.31 3.03 -1.32
CA LYS A 133 -0.46 4.47 -1.04
C LYS A 133 -1.90 4.84 -0.71
N ILE A 134 -2.85 4.47 -1.56
CA ILE A 134 -4.24 4.91 -1.42
C ILE A 134 -4.90 4.27 -0.20
N ARG A 135 -4.68 2.97 0.03
CA ARG A 135 -5.23 2.27 1.18
C ARG A 135 -4.78 2.88 2.52
N ARG A 136 -3.48 3.23 2.64
CA ARG A 136 -2.94 3.91 3.85
C ARG A 136 -3.58 5.27 4.07
N SER A 137 -3.84 6.03 2.99
CA SER A 137 -4.54 7.30 3.08
C SER A 137 -5.98 7.15 3.57
N LEU A 138 -6.69 6.13 3.08
CA LEU A 138 -8.04 5.79 3.55
C LEU A 138 -8.03 5.39 5.03
N GLU A 139 -7.11 4.53 5.45
CA GLU A 139 -6.95 4.13 6.84
C GLU A 139 -6.75 5.35 7.76
N GLY A 140 -5.87 6.29 7.38
CA GLY A 140 -5.68 7.53 8.13
C GLY A 140 -6.94 8.37 8.23
N LYS A 141 -7.75 8.46 7.17
CA LYS A 141 -9.03 9.18 7.16
C LYS A 141 -10.07 8.53 8.06
N LEU A 142 -10.20 7.20 8.01
CA LEU A 142 -11.13 6.46 8.87
C LEU A 142 -10.75 6.61 10.34
N ASN A 143 -9.46 6.45 10.65
CA ASN A 143 -8.94 6.65 12.00
C ASN A 143 -9.18 8.08 12.49
N GLY A 144 -9.03 9.10 11.63
CA GLY A 144 -9.31 10.49 11.97
C GLY A 144 -10.79 10.81 12.22
N ARG A 145 -11.71 10.03 11.65
CA ARG A 145 -13.15 10.17 11.88
C ARG A 145 -13.64 9.50 13.17
N MET A 146 -12.89 8.54 13.71
CA MET A 146 -13.25 7.91 14.98
C MET A 146 -13.18 8.92 16.13
N VAL A 147 -14.34 9.21 16.72
CA VAL A 147 -14.43 10.06 17.92
C VAL A 147 -13.63 9.42 19.05
N ALA A 148 -12.91 10.22 19.84
CA ALA A 148 -12.09 9.76 20.96
C ALA A 148 -12.87 8.84 21.93
N GLY A 149 -14.17 9.09 22.14
CA GLY A 149 -15.04 8.25 22.95
C GLY A 149 -15.18 6.81 22.42
N ILE A 150 -15.33 6.61 21.11
CA ILE A 150 -15.45 5.26 20.51
C ILE A 150 -14.19 4.43 20.80
N ARG A 151 -13.01 5.05 20.77
CA ARG A 151 -11.74 4.38 21.07
C ARG A 151 -11.60 3.94 22.53
N HIS A 152 -12.33 4.59 23.45
CA HIS A 152 -12.32 4.22 24.86
C HIS A 152 -13.27 3.07 25.19
N PHE A 153 -14.34 2.89 24.42
CA PHE A 153 -15.37 1.89 24.70
C PHE A 153 -15.28 0.66 23.81
N ALA A 154 -14.78 0.78 22.58
CA ALA A 154 -14.71 -0.34 21.66
C ALA A 154 -13.44 -1.17 21.87
N SER A 155 -13.56 -2.49 21.79
CA SER A 155 -12.39 -3.39 21.79
C SER A 155 -11.53 -3.15 20.55
N THR A 156 -10.21 -3.34 20.66
CA THR A 156 -9.28 -3.14 19.53
C THR A 156 -9.64 -4.04 18.34
N SER A 157 -10.08 -5.27 18.59
CA SER A 157 -10.56 -6.21 17.56
C SER A 157 -11.81 -5.69 16.85
N SER A 158 -12.77 -5.13 17.60
CA SER A 158 -13.99 -4.57 17.03
C SER A 158 -13.67 -3.36 16.14
N ILE A 159 -12.80 -2.46 16.61
CA ILE A 159 -12.30 -1.32 15.82
C ILE A 159 -11.66 -1.78 14.52
N GLN A 160 -10.77 -2.78 14.60
CA GLN A 160 -10.07 -3.32 13.43
C GLN A 160 -11.05 -3.93 12.43
N ASN A 161 -12.02 -4.73 12.88
CA ASN A 161 -12.98 -5.39 12.01
C ASN A 161 -13.90 -4.38 11.30
N THR A 162 -14.42 -3.39 12.01
CA THR A 162 -15.22 -2.32 11.41
C THR A 162 -14.39 -1.53 10.40
N ASN A 163 -13.15 -1.15 10.74
CA ASN A 163 -12.27 -0.42 9.83
C ASN A 163 -11.91 -1.24 8.58
N LEU A 164 -11.63 -2.54 8.72
CA LEU A 164 -11.36 -3.42 7.58
C LEU A 164 -12.57 -3.52 6.64
N CYS A 165 -13.79 -3.65 7.20
CA CYS A 165 -15.02 -3.66 6.41
C CYS A 165 -15.22 -2.34 5.65
N LEU A 166 -15.08 -1.20 6.34
CA LEU A 166 -15.20 0.13 5.75
C LEU A 166 -14.17 0.35 4.65
N GLN A 167 -12.91 0.00 4.90
CA GLN A 167 -11.85 0.03 3.89
C GLN A 167 -12.24 -0.79 2.66
N ALA A 168 -12.64 -2.05 2.83
CA ALA A 168 -12.99 -2.93 1.72
C ALA A 168 -14.12 -2.36 0.86
N LYS A 169 -15.21 -1.90 1.46
CA LYS A 169 -16.36 -1.36 0.71
C LYS A 169 -16.06 -0.04 0.02
N ILE A 170 -15.35 0.88 0.68
CA ILE A 170 -14.97 2.17 0.08
C ILE A 170 -14.02 1.93 -1.10
N MET A 171 -13.02 1.05 -0.92
CA MET A 171 -12.11 0.69 -2.00
C MET A 171 -12.86 0.06 -3.17
N GLN A 172 -13.77 -0.89 -2.92
CA GLN A 172 -14.59 -1.50 -3.96
C GLN A 172 -15.42 -0.47 -4.77
N LYS A 173 -15.91 0.59 -4.13
CA LYS A 173 -16.60 1.69 -4.83
C LYS A 173 -15.62 2.53 -5.65
N CYS A 174 -14.49 2.92 -5.06
CA CYS A 174 -13.64 3.97 -5.61
C CYS A 174 -12.56 3.48 -6.59
N THR A 175 -12.18 2.20 -6.59
CA THR A 175 -11.14 1.66 -7.50
C THR A 175 -11.69 1.16 -8.84
N LYS A 176 -12.98 1.37 -9.14
CA LYS A 176 -13.58 0.99 -10.42
C LYS A 176 -12.93 1.70 -11.61
N ILE A 177 -12.46 2.93 -11.40
CA ILE A 177 -11.78 3.73 -12.41
C ILE A 177 -10.28 3.58 -12.20
N LYS A 178 -9.56 3.15 -13.24
CA LYS A 178 -8.10 2.97 -13.23
C LYS A 178 -7.36 4.32 -13.32
N SER A 179 -7.50 5.12 -12.27
CA SER A 179 -6.81 6.39 -12.06
C SER A 179 -6.62 6.60 -10.56
N LEU A 180 -5.39 6.91 -10.14
CA LEU A 180 -5.06 7.20 -8.76
C LEU A 180 -5.75 8.48 -8.30
N ARG A 181 -5.80 9.51 -9.18
CA ARG A 181 -6.48 10.76 -8.88
C ARG A 181 -7.97 10.54 -8.65
N SER A 182 -8.67 9.90 -9.59
CA SER A 182 -10.10 9.65 -9.46
C SER A 182 -10.43 8.76 -8.25
N THR A 183 -9.62 7.74 -8.00
CA THR A 183 -9.77 6.86 -6.82
C THR A 183 -9.64 7.68 -5.52
N TYR A 184 -8.62 8.52 -5.42
CA TYR A 184 -8.41 9.36 -4.24
C TYR A 184 -9.52 10.41 -4.05
N THR A 185 -9.95 11.07 -5.12
CA THR A 185 -11.05 12.03 -5.06
C THR A 185 -12.34 11.37 -4.60
N CYS A 186 -12.69 10.19 -5.14
CA CYS A 186 -13.83 9.41 -4.67
C CYS A 186 -13.73 9.09 -3.17
N ILE A 187 -12.56 8.65 -2.70
CA ILE A 187 -12.34 8.39 -1.27
C ILE A 187 -12.55 9.66 -0.47
N GLN A 188 -12.02 10.80 -0.92
CA GLN A 188 -12.19 12.07 -0.24
C GLN A 188 -13.66 12.49 -0.17
N GLU A 189 -14.42 12.37 -1.26
CA GLU A 189 -15.85 12.65 -1.29
C GLU A 189 -16.65 11.78 -0.32
N VAL A 190 -16.43 10.46 -0.37
CA VAL A 190 -17.10 9.49 0.51
C VAL A 190 -16.76 9.77 1.97
N THR A 191 -15.48 9.97 2.29
CA THR A 191 -15.01 10.15 3.68
C THR A 191 -15.27 11.55 4.23
N SER A 192 -15.58 12.54 3.39
CA SER A 192 -15.94 13.89 3.85
C SER A 192 -17.45 14.06 3.97
N SER A 193 -18.24 13.29 3.22
CA SER A 193 -19.70 13.30 3.31
C SER A 193 -20.20 12.45 4.48
N GLY A 194 -20.87 13.08 5.45
CA GLY A 194 -21.50 12.36 6.57
C GLY A 194 -22.53 11.33 6.11
N THR A 195 -23.37 11.67 5.12
CA THR A 195 -24.43 10.78 4.63
C THR A 195 -23.87 9.57 3.89
N GLN A 196 -22.90 9.78 2.99
CA GLN A 196 -22.30 8.65 2.26
C GLN A 196 -21.54 7.72 3.21
N MET A 197 -20.84 8.28 4.20
CA MET A 197 -20.12 7.47 5.18
C MET A 197 -21.08 6.61 6.03
N LEU A 198 -22.20 7.20 6.48
CA LEU A 198 -23.23 6.46 7.24
C LEU A 198 -23.78 5.27 6.44
N ASP A 199 -23.93 5.39 5.13
CA ASP A 199 -24.39 4.28 4.28
C ASP A 199 -23.37 3.13 4.22
N PHE A 200 -22.07 3.42 4.28
CA PHE A 200 -21.05 2.39 4.43
C PHE A 200 -21.05 1.77 5.82
N GLU A 201 -21.19 2.58 6.87
CA GLU A 201 -21.23 2.14 8.27
C GLU A 201 -22.40 1.19 8.56
N LYS A 202 -23.60 1.45 8.00
CA LYS A 202 -24.77 0.55 8.12
C LYS A 202 -24.51 -0.86 7.60
N ASN A 203 -23.59 -1.01 6.66
CA ASN A 203 -23.26 -2.29 6.05
C ASN A 203 -22.03 -2.96 6.67
N CYS A 204 -21.50 -2.42 7.76
CA CYS A 204 -20.35 -2.94 8.48
C CYS A 204 -20.69 -3.26 9.93
N PRO A 205 -19.93 -4.14 10.60
CA PRO A 205 -20.11 -4.41 12.02
C PRO A 205 -20.04 -3.13 12.84
N THR A 206 -20.93 -2.98 13.81
CA THR A 206 -20.92 -1.86 14.75
C THR A 206 -19.82 -2.06 15.80
N TYR A 207 -19.27 -0.94 16.28
CA TYR A 207 -18.31 -0.97 17.37
C TYR A 207 -18.93 -1.63 18.61
N SER A 208 -18.23 -2.59 19.19
CA SER A 208 -18.64 -3.38 20.34
C SER A 208 -17.56 -3.33 21.42
N THR A 209 -17.99 -3.44 22.67
CA THR A 209 -17.13 -3.51 23.85
C THR A 209 -16.51 -4.89 24.03
N HIS A 210 -17.09 -5.94 23.44
CA HIS A 210 -16.65 -7.32 23.60
C HIS A 210 -15.45 -7.64 22.70
N SER A 211 -14.43 -8.28 23.30
CA SER A 211 -13.35 -8.96 22.60
C SER A 211 -13.89 -10.24 21.97
N LEU A 212 -13.48 -10.56 20.74
CA LEU A 212 -13.80 -11.85 20.11
C LEU A 212 -13.14 -13.05 20.81
N GLU A 213 -12.37 -12.81 21.88
CA GLU A 213 -11.77 -13.86 22.72
C GLU A 213 -12.78 -14.48 23.71
N ASP A 214 -13.98 -13.90 23.87
CA ASP A 214 -14.98 -14.38 24.83
C ASP A 214 -16.04 -15.32 24.22
N GLU A 215 -16.04 -15.55 22.91
CA GLU A 215 -17.03 -16.42 22.23
C GLU A 215 -16.66 -17.91 22.19
N ASP A 216 -15.43 -18.31 22.58
CA ASP A 216 -14.98 -19.72 22.54
C ASP A 216 -15.07 -20.46 23.89
N LEU A 217 -15.51 -19.81 24.97
CA LEU A 217 -15.61 -20.44 26.31
C LEU A 217 -17.04 -20.76 26.76
N SER A 218 -18.07 -20.29 26.06
CA SER A 218 -19.47 -20.57 26.41
C SER A 218 -20.04 -21.83 25.74
N ASN A 219 -19.39 -22.37 24.71
CA ASN A 219 -19.84 -23.58 24.00
C ASN A 219 -19.22 -24.90 24.49
N LEU A 220 -18.38 -24.90 25.54
CA LEU A 220 -17.90 -26.13 26.18
C LEU A 220 -18.69 -26.53 27.44
N GLY A 221 -19.66 -25.71 27.87
CA GLY A 221 -20.43 -25.92 29.11
C GLY A 221 -21.64 -26.86 28.99
N ASP A 222 -22.11 -27.15 27.77
CA ASP A 222 -23.34 -27.93 27.53
C ASP A 222 -23.07 -29.34 26.93
N MET A 223 -21.82 -29.84 27.03
CA MET A 223 -21.45 -31.21 26.62
C MET A 223 -20.71 -32.00 27.71
N ILE A 224 -21.12 -31.87 28.98
CA ILE A 224 -20.81 -32.85 30.04
C ILE A 224 -22.08 -33.24 30.79
#